data_AF-A0A972GHT8-F1
#
_entry.id   AF-A0A972GHT8-F1
#
_cell.length_a   1.000
_cell.length_b   1.000
_cell.length_c   1.000
_cell.angle_alpha   90.00
_cell.angle_beta   90.00
_cell.angle_gamma   90.00
#
_symmetry.space_group_name_H-M   'P 1'
#
loop_
_entity.id
_entity.type
_entity.pdbx_description
1 polymer ?
#
loop_
_entity_poly.entity_id
_entity_poly.type
_entity_poly.pdbx_seq_one_letter_code
_entity_poly.pdbx_strand_id
1 'polypeptide(L)'
;MLNKTDMINDRFNFLINSSQQTIRHLLLLHSNAIGNDEYRRNYDALLKLPAISYWKNNIPSEVNNATILGSSDSCFENSFGKLISFGLPFEDILSPVDLEKYISFLKTKECSNIYDSLCRFVVAGYLFAANFSDDIVYKIVTNRINTLYNFIVTSSAKYNIYLSSASIKIPSQYKTKKLVNPVLYETNELTLPFVYDIFIFYYVYNKLSEDLKKKIDCIIEYISDNRYQSFDYGYGLIKSPQNKYHFMGWSVHLPLYNEALSTEYFKNGLIHRMVLLSKFKNHNIDIWINSVLKKLKDFQFDEYLYCFSNEYLPEIRNSYYMNGRHTSLNENRRKKIGKTIESTYYIHLISDYN
;
A
#
# COMPACT_ATOMS: atom_id res chain seq x y z
N MET A 1 -0.06 -26.81 24.06
CA MET A 1 -0.79 -26.04 23.05
C MET A 1 -1.55 -24.96 23.78
N LEU A 2 -1.05 -23.73 23.73
CA LEU A 2 -1.80 -22.56 24.20
C LEU A 2 -3.09 -22.40 23.38
N ASN A 3 -4.14 -21.85 24.00
CA ASN A 3 -5.33 -21.43 23.26
C ASN A 3 -4.96 -20.27 22.30
N LYS A 4 -5.67 -20.08 21.17
CA LYS A 4 -5.40 -19.00 20.19
C LYS A 4 -5.33 -17.64 20.87
N THR A 5 -6.19 -17.40 21.86
CA THR A 5 -6.23 -16.15 22.64
C THR A 5 -4.95 -15.93 23.45
N ASP A 6 -4.44 -16.97 24.13
CA ASP A 6 -3.21 -16.86 24.94
C ASP A 6 -2.01 -16.56 24.05
N MET A 7 -1.91 -17.22 22.89
CA MET A 7 -0.85 -16.99 21.92
C MET A 7 -0.86 -15.55 21.37
N ILE A 8 -2.04 -14.96 21.13
CA ILE A 8 -2.15 -13.56 20.69
C ILE A 8 -1.69 -12.61 21.79
N ASN A 9 -2.09 -12.87 23.03
CA ASN A 9 -1.68 -12.06 24.19
C ASN A 9 -0.17 -12.14 24.41
N ASP A 10 0.42 -13.33 24.35
CA ASP A 10 1.86 -13.52 24.51
C ASP A 10 2.66 -12.83 23.40
N ARG A 11 2.16 -12.90 22.16
CA ARG A 11 2.75 -12.16 21.03
C ARG A 11 2.71 -10.65 21.26
N PHE A 12 1.55 -10.12 21.64
CA PHE A 12 1.39 -8.69 21.92
C PHE A 12 2.30 -8.25 23.07
N ASN A 13 2.34 -9.00 24.17
CA ASN A 13 3.17 -8.75 25.33
C ASN A 13 4.67 -8.81 25.00
N PHE A 14 5.09 -9.76 24.17
CA PHE A 14 6.48 -9.79 23.68
C PHE A 14 6.80 -8.53 22.89
N LEU A 15 5.94 -8.16 21.94
CA LEU A 15 6.18 -7.02 21.06
C LEU A 15 6.22 -5.71 21.84
N ILE A 16 5.23 -5.42 22.69
CA ILE A 16 5.15 -4.16 23.44
C ILE A 16 6.39 -3.97 24.34
N ASN A 17 6.88 -5.04 24.96
CA ASN A 17 8.01 -5.00 25.88
C ASN A 17 9.37 -4.96 25.15
N SER A 18 9.47 -5.56 23.97
CA SER A 18 10.76 -5.76 23.30
C SER A 18 11.03 -4.77 22.16
N SER A 19 9.99 -4.15 21.60
CA SER A 19 10.13 -3.30 20.42
C SER A 19 10.62 -1.89 20.74
N GLN A 20 11.19 -1.25 19.73
CA GLN A 20 11.47 0.18 19.71
C GLN A 20 10.21 1.01 19.49
N GLN A 21 10.40 2.33 19.44
CA GLN A 21 9.36 3.34 19.52
C GLN A 21 8.31 3.20 18.42
N THR A 22 8.70 2.88 17.19
CA THR A 22 7.79 2.78 16.05
C THR A 22 6.79 1.64 16.21
N ILE A 23 7.24 0.41 16.44
CA ILE A 23 6.32 -0.72 16.64
C ILE A 23 5.51 -0.55 17.92
N ARG A 24 6.14 -0.08 19.01
CA ARG A 24 5.43 0.19 20.27
C ARG A 24 4.31 1.21 20.06
N HIS A 25 4.58 2.29 19.31
CA HIS A 25 3.60 3.31 18.98
C HIS A 25 2.41 2.72 18.22
N LEU A 26 2.69 1.92 17.19
CA LEU A 26 1.64 1.30 16.38
C LEU A 26 0.79 0.32 17.19
N LEU A 27 1.39 -0.44 18.12
CA LEU A 27 0.67 -1.32 19.04
C LEU A 27 -0.25 -0.53 19.98
N LEU A 28 0.25 0.58 20.54
CA LEU A 28 -0.54 1.46 21.42
C LEU A 28 -1.69 2.15 20.66
N LEU A 29 -1.47 2.53 19.40
CA LEU A 29 -2.53 3.02 18.52
C LEU A 29 -3.61 1.94 18.31
N HIS A 30 -3.21 0.71 17.99
CA HIS A 30 -4.16 -0.40 17.78
C HIS A 30 -4.92 -0.80 19.04
N SER A 31 -4.30 -0.67 20.22
CA SER A 31 -4.96 -0.96 21.50
C SER A 31 -5.81 0.19 22.04
N ASN A 32 -6.08 1.23 21.23
CA ASN A 32 -6.81 2.44 21.62
C ASN A 32 -6.25 3.13 22.88
N ALA A 33 -4.94 3.05 23.10
CA ALA A 33 -4.25 3.68 24.23
C ALA A 33 -3.95 5.18 24.00
N ILE A 34 -4.57 5.79 22.98
CA ILE A 34 -4.34 7.18 22.58
C ILE A 34 -4.62 8.11 23.77
N GLY A 35 -3.65 8.97 24.07
CA GLY A 35 -3.78 10.00 25.10
C GLY A 35 -3.34 9.60 26.50
N ASN A 36 -2.97 8.34 26.75
CA ASN A 36 -2.34 7.95 28.01
C ASN A 36 -0.86 8.40 28.08
N ASP A 37 -0.28 8.41 29.28
CA ASP A 37 1.09 8.91 29.49
C ASP A 37 2.17 8.03 28.86
N GLU A 38 1.91 6.73 28.72
CA GLU A 38 2.83 5.82 28.03
C GLU A 38 2.89 6.11 26.53
N TYR A 39 1.73 6.27 25.90
CA TYR A 39 1.56 6.66 24.51
C TYR A 39 2.25 7.99 24.24
N ARG A 40 1.98 9.03 25.05
CA ARG A 40 2.61 10.35 24.88
C ARG A 40 4.13 10.27 24.95
N ARG A 41 4.68 9.60 25.97
CA ARG A 41 6.14 9.43 26.10
C ARG A 41 6.75 8.64 24.94
N ASN A 42 6.08 7.58 24.49
CA ASN A 42 6.55 6.79 23.36
C ASN A 42 6.47 7.59 22.06
N TYR A 43 5.41 8.37 21.86
CA TYR A 43 5.23 9.24 20.70
C TYR A 43 6.30 10.34 20.63
N ASP A 44 6.58 11.02 21.74
CA ASP A 44 7.66 12.01 21.83
C ASP A 44 9.03 11.40 21.50
N ALA A 45 9.25 10.14 21.88
CA ALA A 45 10.47 9.40 21.54
C ALA A 45 10.50 8.98 20.06
N LEU A 46 9.35 8.58 19.49
CA LEU A 46 9.20 8.28 18.06
C LEU A 46 9.61 9.49 17.22
N LEU A 47 9.07 10.68 17.50
CA LEU A 47 9.33 11.90 16.73
C LEU A 47 10.83 12.29 16.70
N LYS A 48 11.62 11.83 17.68
CA LYS A 48 13.07 12.08 17.78
C LYS A 48 13.92 11.05 17.03
N LEU A 49 13.32 10.01 16.43
CA LEU A 49 14.08 9.01 15.70
C LEU A 49 14.71 9.62 14.44
N PRO A 50 16.00 9.34 14.13
CA PRO A 50 16.66 9.85 12.93
C PRO A 50 15.94 9.47 11.62
N ALA A 51 15.25 8.32 11.60
CA ALA A 51 14.44 7.90 10.46
C ALA A 51 13.30 8.88 10.17
N ILE A 52 12.65 9.47 11.19
CA ILE A 52 11.59 10.45 11.02
C ILE A 52 12.14 11.70 10.33
N SER A 53 13.24 12.25 10.85
CA SER A 53 13.88 13.41 10.23
C SER A 53 14.34 13.11 8.80
N TYR A 54 14.91 11.94 8.54
CA TYR A 54 15.31 11.52 7.20
C TYR A 54 14.13 11.54 6.22
N TRP A 55 13.02 10.88 6.54
CA TRP A 55 11.88 10.81 5.62
C TRP A 55 11.18 12.16 5.46
N LYS A 56 11.06 12.97 6.53
CA LYS A 56 10.54 14.35 6.43
C LYS A 56 11.38 15.21 5.50
N ASN A 57 12.70 15.12 5.58
CA ASN A 57 13.61 15.88 4.71
C ASN A 57 13.57 15.44 3.24
N ASN A 58 13.01 14.27 2.96
CA ASN A 58 12.80 13.75 1.60
C ASN A 58 11.39 14.05 1.05
N ILE A 59 10.53 14.76 1.80
CA ILE A 59 9.27 15.23 1.24
C ILE A 59 9.59 16.32 0.20
N PRO A 60 9.11 16.19 -1.05
CA PRO A 60 9.46 17.14 -2.08
C PRO A 60 8.86 18.52 -1.80
N SER A 61 9.65 19.57 -2.02
CA SER A 61 9.21 20.96 -1.91
C SER A 61 8.38 21.41 -3.10
N GLU A 62 8.62 20.82 -4.27
CA GLU A 62 7.85 21.01 -5.50
C GLU A 62 6.81 19.91 -5.66
N VAL A 63 5.57 20.27 -6.01
CA VAL A 63 4.46 19.33 -6.15
C VAL A 63 4.08 19.19 -7.63
N ASN A 64 4.52 18.09 -8.27
CA ASN A 64 4.20 17.75 -9.65
C ASN A 64 4.30 16.22 -9.86
N ASN A 65 3.94 15.73 -11.05
CA ASN A 65 3.88 14.28 -11.29
C ASN A 65 5.22 13.56 -11.07
N ALA A 66 6.34 14.19 -11.40
CA ALA A 66 7.67 13.58 -11.26
C ALA A 66 8.15 13.52 -9.81
N THR A 67 7.68 14.44 -8.96
CA THR A 67 7.99 14.45 -7.53
C THR A 67 6.97 13.67 -6.71
N ILE A 68 5.77 13.42 -7.23
CA ILE A 68 4.76 12.63 -6.51
C ILE A 68 5.01 11.13 -6.65
N LEU A 69 5.20 10.65 -7.90
CA LEU A 69 5.37 9.24 -8.22
C LEU A 69 6.76 8.97 -8.79
N GLY A 70 7.43 7.96 -8.26
CA GLY A 70 8.76 7.55 -8.70
C GLY A 70 9.44 6.64 -7.69
N SER A 71 10.56 6.06 -8.09
CA SER A 71 11.31 5.18 -7.20
C SER A 71 12.15 5.94 -6.17
N SER A 72 12.46 7.22 -6.37
CA SER A 72 13.32 7.97 -5.45
C SER A 72 12.71 8.09 -4.05
N ASP A 73 13.53 8.02 -3.01
CA ASP A 73 13.07 8.28 -1.64
C ASP A 73 12.52 9.71 -1.49
N SER A 74 12.94 10.62 -2.37
CA SER A 74 12.45 12.00 -2.48
C SER A 74 11.07 12.14 -3.15
N CYS A 75 10.49 11.06 -3.65
CA CYS A 75 9.13 11.08 -4.18
C CYS A 75 8.12 11.04 -3.03
N PHE A 76 7.06 11.84 -3.14
CA PHE A 76 6.01 11.95 -2.11
C PHE A 76 5.44 10.57 -1.72
N GLU A 77 5.17 9.69 -2.69
CA GLU A 77 4.63 8.36 -2.41
C GLU A 77 5.53 7.52 -1.47
N ASN A 78 6.84 7.74 -1.50
CA ASN A 78 7.79 6.96 -0.71
C ASN A 78 7.99 7.62 0.65
N SER A 79 8.37 8.90 0.68
CA SER A 79 8.65 9.61 1.92
C SER A 79 7.41 9.78 2.80
N PHE A 80 6.31 10.26 2.23
CA PHE A 80 5.07 10.44 2.97
C PHE A 80 4.42 9.09 3.32
N GLY A 81 4.42 8.13 2.38
CA GLY A 81 3.89 6.78 2.60
C GLY A 81 4.59 6.06 3.77
N LYS A 82 5.90 6.22 3.88
CA LYS A 82 6.69 5.68 5.00
C LYS A 82 6.33 6.34 6.33
N LEU A 83 6.15 7.66 6.36
CA LEU A 83 5.76 8.37 7.59
C LEU A 83 4.34 7.97 8.06
N ILE A 84 3.40 7.75 7.12
CA ILE A 84 2.09 7.14 7.44
C ILE A 84 2.29 5.75 8.06
N SER A 85 3.20 4.93 7.53
CA SER A 85 3.45 3.57 8.06
C SER A 85 4.02 3.56 9.48
N PHE A 86 4.62 4.69 9.90
CA PHE A 86 5.05 4.91 11.28
C PHE A 86 3.93 5.42 12.19
N GLY A 87 2.71 5.60 11.66
CA GLY A 87 1.55 6.04 12.43
C GLY A 87 1.58 7.53 12.77
N LEU A 88 2.25 8.36 11.95
CA LEU A 88 2.27 9.81 12.13
C LEU A 88 1.04 10.47 11.48
N PRO A 89 0.41 11.46 12.14
CA PRO A 89 -0.60 12.32 11.56
C PRO A 89 0.06 13.43 10.72
N PHE A 90 -0.74 14.10 9.88
CA PHE A 90 -0.19 15.06 8.90
C PHE A 90 0.49 16.27 9.55
N GLU A 91 0.05 16.70 10.74
CA GLU A 91 0.59 17.84 11.48
C GLU A 91 2.05 17.64 11.86
N ASP A 92 2.44 16.39 12.11
CA ASP A 92 3.82 16.02 12.44
C ASP A 92 4.65 15.68 11.19
N ILE A 93 4.01 15.58 10.02
CA ILE A 93 4.66 15.29 8.74
C ILE A 93 4.96 16.58 7.98
N LEU A 94 3.96 17.45 7.81
CA LEU A 94 4.03 18.66 6.99
C LEU A 94 3.94 19.94 7.84
N SER A 95 4.68 20.97 7.40
CA SER A 95 4.41 22.33 7.85
C SER A 95 3.09 22.85 7.24
N PRO A 96 2.42 23.85 7.85
CA PRO A 96 1.25 24.48 7.25
C PRO A 96 1.52 25.04 5.84
N VAL A 97 2.73 25.56 5.62
CA VAL A 97 3.16 26.10 4.31
C VAL A 97 3.26 24.99 3.26
N ASP A 98 3.80 23.83 3.63
CA ASP A 98 3.91 22.71 2.69
C ASP A 98 2.55 22.07 2.43
N LEU A 99 1.72 21.91 3.46
CA LEU A 99 0.35 21.43 3.32
C LEU A 99 -0.43 22.26 2.29
N GLU A 100 -0.37 23.60 2.36
CA GLU A 100 -1.07 24.46 1.41
C GLU A 100 -0.61 24.25 -0.04
N LYS A 101 0.66 23.90 -0.29
CA LYS A 101 1.14 23.55 -1.64
C LYS A 101 0.45 22.30 -2.17
N TYR A 102 0.32 21.26 -1.34
CA TYR A 102 -0.36 20.03 -1.73
C TYR A 102 -1.86 20.27 -1.93
N ILE A 103 -2.51 21.06 -1.09
CA ILE A 103 -3.93 21.42 -1.27
C ILE A 103 -4.14 22.27 -2.53
N SER A 104 -3.27 23.23 -2.78
CA SER A 104 -3.27 24.02 -4.01
C SER A 104 -3.10 23.12 -5.23
N PHE A 105 -2.19 22.15 -5.19
CA PHE A 105 -2.05 21.15 -6.24
C PHE A 105 -3.37 20.41 -6.48
N LEU A 106 -4.03 19.89 -5.45
CA LEU A 106 -5.31 19.17 -5.58
C LEU A 106 -6.45 20.02 -6.17
N LYS A 107 -6.44 21.34 -5.94
CA LYS A 107 -7.45 22.28 -6.46
C LYS A 107 -7.26 22.65 -7.94
N THR A 108 -6.07 22.43 -8.52
CA THR A 108 -5.83 22.72 -9.94
C THR A 108 -6.70 21.83 -10.85
N LYS A 109 -7.22 22.38 -11.95
CA LYS A 109 -8.12 21.67 -12.88
C LYS A 109 -7.40 20.98 -14.04
N GLU A 110 -6.10 21.21 -14.18
CA GLU A 110 -5.35 20.72 -15.33
C GLU A 110 -4.94 19.26 -15.15
N CYS A 111 -5.57 18.37 -15.93
CA CYS A 111 -5.07 17.02 -16.17
C CYS A 111 -4.33 17.01 -17.51
N SER A 112 -3.01 17.17 -17.48
CA SER A 112 -2.17 17.18 -18.69
C SER A 112 -1.86 15.77 -19.22
N ASN A 113 -2.02 14.73 -18.40
CA ASN A 113 -1.73 13.34 -18.76
C ASN A 113 -2.47 12.34 -17.86
N ILE A 114 -2.47 11.08 -18.30
CA ILE A 114 -3.12 9.93 -17.64
C ILE A 114 -2.66 9.66 -16.20
N TYR A 115 -1.48 10.16 -15.78
CA TYR A 115 -0.97 9.96 -14.41
C TYR A 115 -1.35 11.11 -13.47
N ASP A 116 -1.84 12.23 -13.98
CA ASP A 116 -2.21 13.37 -13.14
C ASP A 116 -3.34 13.01 -12.17
N SER A 117 -4.36 12.29 -12.65
CA SER A 117 -5.44 11.77 -11.82
C SER A 117 -4.92 10.84 -10.71
N LEU A 118 -3.97 9.97 -11.03
CA LEU A 118 -3.32 9.09 -10.06
C LEU A 118 -2.50 9.87 -9.02
N CYS A 119 -1.69 10.85 -9.45
CA CYS A 119 -0.90 11.69 -8.54
C CYS A 119 -1.80 12.42 -7.54
N ARG A 120 -2.91 13.01 -8.01
CA ARG A 120 -3.90 13.68 -7.14
C ARG A 120 -4.54 12.71 -6.17
N PHE A 121 -4.90 11.52 -6.63
CA PHE A 121 -5.45 10.49 -5.77
C PHE A 121 -4.44 10.05 -4.70
N VAL A 122 -3.16 9.87 -5.05
CA VAL A 122 -2.10 9.52 -4.09
C VAL A 122 -1.93 10.62 -3.05
N VAL A 123 -1.82 11.89 -3.46
CA VAL A 123 -1.71 13.02 -2.53
C VAL A 123 -2.93 13.11 -1.61
N ALA A 124 -4.15 13.12 -2.16
CA ALA A 124 -5.37 13.20 -1.37
C ALA A 124 -5.53 12.00 -0.43
N GLY A 125 -5.34 10.78 -0.93
CA GLY A 125 -5.46 9.56 -0.14
C GLY A 125 -4.45 9.46 0.98
N TYR A 126 -3.22 9.94 0.77
CA TYR A 126 -2.17 9.93 1.79
C TYR A 126 -2.44 10.98 2.87
N LEU A 127 -2.87 12.18 2.49
CA LEU A 127 -3.32 13.19 3.44
C LEU A 127 -4.48 12.65 4.30
N PHE A 128 -5.47 11.99 3.68
CA PHE A 128 -6.59 11.43 4.42
C PHE A 128 -6.18 10.24 5.32
N ALA A 129 -5.26 9.40 4.85
CA ALA A 129 -4.65 8.33 5.65
C ALA A 129 -3.95 8.91 6.90
N ALA A 130 -3.26 10.05 6.75
CA ALA A 130 -2.60 10.80 7.82
C ALA A 130 -3.56 11.72 8.64
N ASN A 131 -4.86 11.45 8.63
CA ASN A 131 -5.89 12.18 9.41
C ASN A 131 -6.15 13.63 8.99
N PHE A 132 -5.69 14.08 7.83
CA PHE A 132 -6.09 15.37 7.31
C PHE A 132 -7.54 15.32 6.78
N SER A 133 -8.38 16.24 7.26
CA SER A 133 -9.80 16.33 6.89
C SER A 133 -10.05 17.61 6.11
N ASP A 134 -10.36 17.47 4.82
CA ASP A 134 -10.68 18.56 3.91
C ASP A 134 -11.61 18.05 2.80
N ASP A 135 -12.50 18.91 2.32
CA ASP A 135 -13.53 18.56 1.33
C ASP A 135 -12.94 18.11 -0.02
N ILE A 136 -11.88 18.76 -0.52
CA ILE A 136 -11.27 18.36 -1.80
C ILE A 136 -10.58 17.00 -1.65
N VAL A 137 -9.93 16.77 -0.50
CA VAL A 137 -9.29 15.49 -0.19
C VAL A 137 -10.32 14.37 -0.13
N TYR A 138 -11.38 14.55 0.66
CA TYR A 138 -12.45 13.56 0.80
C TYR A 138 -13.14 13.28 -0.56
N LYS A 139 -13.44 14.34 -1.32
CA LYS A 139 -14.05 14.22 -2.64
C LYS A 139 -13.20 13.42 -3.62
N ILE A 140 -11.89 13.66 -3.69
CA ILE A 140 -11.00 12.92 -4.60
C ILE A 140 -10.97 11.42 -4.24
N VAL A 141 -10.83 11.10 -2.95
CA VAL A 141 -10.77 9.70 -2.49
C VAL A 141 -12.09 8.97 -2.75
N THR A 142 -13.22 9.60 -2.42
CA THR A 142 -14.54 8.99 -2.61
C THR A 142 -14.93 8.88 -4.08
N ASN A 143 -14.57 9.85 -4.92
CA ASN A 143 -14.73 9.75 -6.37
C ASN A 143 -13.96 8.55 -6.93
N ARG A 144 -12.71 8.35 -6.50
CA ARG A 144 -11.91 7.19 -6.92
C ARG A 144 -12.57 5.86 -6.56
N ILE A 145 -13.09 5.73 -5.33
CA ILE A 145 -13.85 4.54 -4.91
C ILE A 145 -15.06 4.31 -5.83
N ASN A 146 -15.82 5.37 -6.11
CA ASN A 146 -16.99 5.30 -6.99
C ASN A 146 -16.61 4.92 -8.43
N THR A 147 -15.53 5.49 -9.00
CA THR A 147 -15.05 5.14 -10.35
C THR A 147 -14.74 3.65 -10.44
N LEU A 148 -13.96 3.12 -9.48
CA LEU A 148 -13.58 1.71 -9.47
C LEU A 148 -14.80 0.80 -9.31
N TYR A 149 -15.68 1.12 -8.36
CA TYR A 149 -16.91 0.36 -8.14
C TYR A 149 -17.80 0.36 -9.39
N ASN A 150 -18.04 1.53 -9.99
CA ASN A 150 -18.87 1.65 -11.19
C ASN A 150 -18.29 0.83 -12.35
N PHE A 151 -16.96 0.87 -12.54
CA PHE A 151 -16.30 0.05 -13.55
C PHE A 151 -16.57 -1.44 -13.29
N ILE A 152 -16.41 -1.91 -12.07
CA ILE A 152 -16.58 -3.33 -11.70
C ILE A 152 -18.04 -3.79 -11.89
N VAL A 153 -19.03 -2.99 -11.49
CA VAL A 153 -20.43 -3.43 -11.54
C VAL A 153 -21.06 -3.27 -12.93
N THR A 154 -20.63 -2.27 -13.71
CA THR A 154 -21.26 -1.96 -15.02
C THR A 154 -20.47 -2.45 -16.23
N SER A 155 -19.14 -2.58 -16.14
CA SER A 155 -18.32 -2.90 -17.30
C SER A 155 -18.39 -4.39 -17.65
N SER A 156 -18.70 -4.67 -18.91
CA SER A 156 -18.51 -5.99 -19.53
C SER A 156 -17.04 -6.31 -19.78
N ALA A 157 -16.17 -5.29 -19.82
CA ALA A 157 -14.74 -5.42 -20.10
C ALA A 157 -13.88 -5.67 -18.84
N LYS A 158 -14.48 -5.75 -17.65
CA LYS A 158 -13.73 -5.87 -16.38
C LYS A 158 -12.71 -7.00 -16.36
N TYR A 159 -13.01 -8.15 -16.97
CA TYR A 159 -12.04 -9.27 -17.08
C TYR A 159 -11.39 -9.40 -18.47
N ASN A 160 -11.71 -8.49 -19.40
CA ASN A 160 -11.15 -8.47 -20.75
C ASN A 160 -10.48 -7.12 -21.02
N ILE A 161 -9.42 -6.85 -20.28
CA ILE A 161 -8.77 -5.52 -20.24
C ILE A 161 -7.78 -5.29 -21.40
N TYR A 162 -7.59 -6.26 -22.28
CA TYR A 162 -6.58 -6.24 -23.34
C TYR A 162 -7.20 -6.08 -24.72
N LEU A 163 -6.52 -5.35 -25.61
CA LEU A 163 -6.88 -5.37 -27.03
C LEU A 163 -6.43 -6.67 -27.69
N SER A 164 -7.26 -7.18 -28.61
CA SER A 164 -6.85 -8.27 -29.50
C SER A 164 -5.67 -7.81 -30.35
N SER A 165 -4.56 -8.52 -30.28
CA SER A 165 -3.23 -8.16 -30.82
C SER A 165 -3.13 -8.03 -32.35
N ALA A 166 -4.21 -8.25 -33.10
CA ALA A 166 -4.18 -8.37 -34.55
C ALA A 166 -3.98 -7.03 -35.32
N SER A 167 -4.21 -5.87 -34.69
CA SER A 167 -4.27 -4.59 -35.41
C SER A 167 -3.26 -3.51 -34.99
N ILE A 168 -2.44 -3.74 -33.96
CA ILE A 168 -1.55 -2.70 -33.40
C ILE A 168 -0.09 -3.14 -33.42
N LYS A 169 0.74 -2.35 -34.13
CA LYS A 169 2.19 -2.53 -34.18
C LYS A 169 2.83 -2.06 -32.87
N ILE A 170 3.09 -3.01 -31.97
CA ILE A 170 3.83 -2.78 -30.71
C ILE A 170 5.34 -2.78 -31.02
N PRO A 171 6.14 -1.82 -30.48
CA PRO A 171 7.59 -1.82 -30.62
C PRO A 171 8.22 -3.15 -30.16
N SER A 172 9.29 -3.60 -30.83
CA SER A 172 9.92 -4.91 -30.58
C SER A 172 10.36 -5.10 -29.12
N GLN A 173 10.80 -4.03 -28.46
CA GLN A 173 11.18 -4.02 -27.04
C GLN A 173 10.04 -4.36 -26.07
N TYR A 174 8.78 -4.27 -26.53
CA TYR A 174 7.60 -4.58 -25.72
C TYR A 174 6.75 -5.74 -26.30
N LYS A 175 7.27 -6.50 -27.27
CA LYS A 175 6.51 -7.54 -27.98
C LYS A 175 5.89 -8.63 -27.08
N THR A 176 6.42 -8.80 -25.87
CA THR A 176 5.95 -9.78 -24.88
C THR A 176 4.86 -9.24 -23.97
N LYS A 177 4.49 -7.97 -24.09
CA LYS A 177 3.52 -7.30 -23.23
C LYS A 177 2.23 -7.05 -24.00
N LYS A 178 1.09 -7.36 -23.38
CA LYS A 178 -0.22 -7.03 -23.93
C LYS A 178 -0.50 -5.54 -23.78
N LEU A 179 -1.29 -4.99 -24.71
CA LEU A 179 -1.75 -3.60 -24.67
C LEU A 179 -3.10 -3.53 -23.94
N VAL A 180 -3.16 -2.72 -22.89
CA VAL A 180 -4.40 -2.41 -22.18
C VAL A 180 -5.34 -1.65 -23.12
N ASN A 181 -6.63 -1.97 -23.06
CA ASN A 181 -7.65 -1.31 -23.85
C ASN A 181 -7.70 0.19 -23.53
N PRO A 182 -7.45 1.09 -24.51
CA PRO A 182 -7.48 2.55 -24.31
C PRO A 182 -8.77 3.08 -23.71
N VAL A 183 -9.91 2.42 -23.94
CA VAL A 183 -11.20 2.77 -23.31
C VAL A 183 -11.09 2.80 -21.77
N LEU A 184 -10.13 2.07 -21.19
CA LEU A 184 -9.89 2.05 -19.75
C LEU A 184 -9.11 3.26 -19.22
N TYR A 185 -8.64 4.15 -20.09
CA TYR A 185 -7.82 5.32 -19.71
C TYR A 185 -7.95 6.54 -20.64
N GLU A 186 -8.88 6.53 -21.61
CA GLU A 186 -8.99 7.57 -22.65
C GLU A 186 -9.43 8.95 -22.11
N THR A 187 -10.11 8.99 -20.97
CA THR A 187 -10.53 10.23 -20.29
C THR A 187 -9.45 10.83 -19.39
N ASN A 188 -8.19 10.37 -19.51
CA ASN A 188 -7.10 10.63 -18.57
C ASN A 188 -7.37 10.15 -17.14
N GLU A 189 -8.35 9.26 -16.97
CA GLU A 189 -8.67 8.59 -15.72
C GLU A 189 -8.41 7.09 -15.86
N LEU A 190 -7.47 6.58 -15.08
CA LEU A 190 -7.13 5.16 -15.09
C LEU A 190 -8.23 4.37 -14.37
N THR A 191 -9.02 3.55 -15.05
CA THR A 191 -10.19 2.88 -14.43
C THR A 191 -9.89 1.57 -13.70
N LEU A 192 -8.64 1.07 -13.75
CA LEU A 192 -8.23 -0.16 -13.10
C LEU A 192 -7.74 0.06 -11.65
N PRO A 193 -7.96 -0.89 -10.73
CA PRO A 193 -7.44 -0.82 -9.36
C PRO A 193 -5.92 -0.84 -9.29
N PHE A 194 -5.34 -0.06 -8.38
CA PHE A 194 -3.91 0.00 -8.14
C PHE A 194 -3.55 -0.36 -6.71
N VAL A 195 -2.28 -0.69 -6.50
CA VAL A 195 -1.73 -0.90 -5.16
C VAL A 195 -2.00 0.29 -4.23
N TYR A 196 -1.95 1.51 -4.76
CA TYR A 196 -2.28 2.74 -4.03
C TYR A 196 -3.70 2.72 -3.46
N ASP A 197 -4.67 2.19 -4.22
CA ASP A 197 -6.06 2.10 -3.76
C ASP A 197 -6.13 1.25 -2.47
N ILE A 198 -5.49 0.08 -2.47
CA ILE A 198 -5.48 -0.82 -1.31
C ILE A 198 -4.75 -0.22 -0.12
N PHE A 199 -3.61 0.44 -0.38
CA PHE A 199 -2.89 1.15 0.67
C PHE A 199 -3.79 2.21 1.32
N ILE A 200 -4.44 3.05 0.53
CA ILE A 200 -5.31 4.12 1.04
C ILE A 200 -6.50 3.52 1.77
N PHE A 201 -7.18 2.53 1.18
CA PHE A 201 -8.33 1.84 1.79
C PHE A 201 -7.96 1.26 3.15
N TYR A 202 -6.79 0.65 3.31
CA TYR A 202 -6.33 0.11 4.59
C TYR A 202 -6.37 1.14 5.73
N TYR A 203 -5.96 2.39 5.47
CA TYR A 203 -5.95 3.45 6.48
C TYR A 203 -7.29 4.17 6.65
N VAL A 204 -8.07 4.33 5.57
CA VAL A 204 -9.29 5.14 5.61
C VAL A 204 -10.56 4.33 5.87
N TYR A 205 -10.55 3.00 5.69
CA TYR A 205 -11.75 2.14 5.71
C TYR A 205 -12.69 2.43 6.89
N ASN A 206 -12.14 2.49 8.11
CA ASN A 206 -12.91 2.70 9.33
C ASN A 206 -13.47 4.14 9.49
N LYS A 207 -12.97 5.09 8.70
CA LYS A 207 -13.39 6.51 8.70
C LYS A 207 -14.51 6.80 7.69
N LEU A 208 -14.80 5.85 6.80
CA LEU A 208 -15.76 6.02 5.71
C LEU A 208 -17.18 5.63 6.12
N SER A 209 -18.15 6.11 5.35
CA SER A 209 -19.54 5.67 5.47
C SER A 209 -19.71 4.20 5.06
N GLU A 210 -20.78 3.56 5.55
CA GLU A 210 -21.08 2.16 5.22
C GLU A 210 -21.29 1.92 3.72
N ASP A 211 -21.82 2.91 2.97
CA ASP A 211 -21.94 2.83 1.51
C ASP A 211 -20.56 2.70 0.83
N LEU A 212 -19.60 3.54 1.23
CA LEU A 212 -18.25 3.51 0.68
C LEU A 212 -17.49 2.26 1.09
N LYS A 213 -17.70 1.75 2.31
CA LYS A 213 -17.14 0.48 2.76
C LYS A 213 -17.61 -0.69 1.89
N LYS A 214 -18.91 -0.79 1.62
CA LYS A 214 -19.46 -1.83 0.71
C LYS A 214 -18.86 -1.75 -0.70
N LYS A 215 -18.61 -0.54 -1.21
CA LYS A 215 -17.95 -0.35 -2.50
C LYS A 215 -16.50 -0.83 -2.47
N ILE A 216 -15.77 -0.54 -1.39
CA ILE A 216 -14.42 -1.08 -1.17
C ILE A 216 -14.47 -2.61 -1.11
N ASP A 217 -15.39 -3.21 -0.36
CA ASP A 217 -15.50 -4.68 -0.28
C ASP A 217 -15.74 -5.33 -1.66
N CYS A 218 -16.58 -4.71 -2.49
CA CYS A 218 -16.77 -5.12 -3.89
C CYS A 218 -15.49 -5.00 -4.73
N ILE A 219 -14.69 -3.95 -4.52
CA ILE A 219 -13.37 -3.80 -5.16
C ILE A 219 -12.43 -4.91 -4.68
N ILE A 220 -12.40 -5.22 -3.38
CA ILE A 220 -11.58 -6.29 -2.79
C ILE A 220 -11.97 -7.66 -3.37
N GLU A 221 -13.27 -7.93 -3.51
CA GLU A 221 -13.77 -9.16 -4.14
C GLU A 221 -13.33 -9.27 -5.60
N TYR A 222 -13.42 -8.17 -6.35
CA TYR A 222 -13.01 -8.14 -7.75
C TYR A 222 -11.50 -8.40 -7.92
N ILE A 223 -10.65 -7.78 -7.10
CA ILE A 223 -9.19 -8.00 -7.20
C ILE A 223 -8.78 -9.39 -6.72
N SER A 224 -9.54 -10.03 -5.82
CA SER A 224 -9.21 -11.37 -5.30
C SER A 224 -9.71 -12.51 -6.21
N ASP A 225 -10.54 -12.18 -7.21
CA ASP A 225 -11.05 -13.11 -8.20
C ASP A 225 -9.92 -13.71 -9.07
N ASN A 226 -10.03 -15.00 -9.39
CA ASN A 226 -9.03 -15.72 -10.17
C ASN A 226 -8.83 -15.15 -11.59
N ARG A 227 -9.88 -14.61 -12.21
CA ARG A 227 -9.81 -13.98 -13.55
C ARG A 227 -8.98 -12.70 -13.48
N TYR A 228 -9.13 -11.91 -12.41
CA TYR A 228 -8.29 -10.74 -12.19
C TYR A 228 -6.82 -11.16 -11.95
N GLN A 229 -6.59 -12.14 -11.07
CA GLN A 229 -5.24 -12.64 -10.77
C GLN A 229 -4.55 -13.34 -11.96
N SER A 230 -5.27 -13.57 -13.06
CA SER A 230 -4.72 -14.09 -14.32
C SER A 230 -4.21 -13.01 -15.28
N PHE A 231 -4.43 -11.73 -14.99
CA PHE A 231 -3.88 -10.64 -15.80
C PHE A 231 -2.35 -10.66 -15.82
N ASP A 232 -1.76 -10.15 -16.90
CA ASP A 232 -0.33 -9.91 -16.96
C ASP A 232 0.08 -9.00 -15.79
N TYR A 233 1.24 -9.29 -15.20
CA TYR A 233 1.80 -8.42 -14.17
C TYR A 233 1.94 -6.98 -14.68
N GLY A 234 1.54 -6.03 -13.83
CA GLY A 234 1.56 -4.61 -14.17
C GLY A 234 0.62 -4.27 -15.31
N TYR A 235 -0.49 -5.01 -15.42
CA TYR A 235 -1.55 -4.88 -16.42
C TYR A 235 -1.12 -4.83 -17.89
N GLY A 236 0.17 -4.82 -18.25
CA GLY A 236 0.67 -4.64 -19.60
C GLY A 236 1.10 -3.21 -19.93
N LEU A 237 0.98 -2.86 -21.21
CA LEU A 237 1.32 -1.54 -21.75
C LEU A 237 0.11 -0.64 -21.80
N ILE A 238 0.34 0.65 -21.59
CA ILE A 238 -0.59 1.71 -21.95
C ILE A 238 0.05 2.56 -23.05
N LYS A 239 -0.77 2.98 -24.00
CA LYS A 239 -0.37 3.86 -25.09
C LYS A 239 -0.72 5.31 -24.72
N SER A 240 0.28 6.16 -24.60
CA SER A 240 0.11 7.60 -24.37
C SER A 240 0.15 8.37 -25.71
N PRO A 241 -0.15 9.68 -25.71
CA PRO A 241 -0.03 10.52 -26.91
C PRO A 241 1.34 10.42 -27.59
N GLN A 242 1.42 10.80 -28.87
CA GLN A 242 2.64 10.67 -29.69
C GLN A 242 3.17 9.23 -29.82
N ASN A 243 2.31 8.21 -29.73
CA ASN A 243 2.66 6.78 -29.88
C ASN A 243 3.73 6.30 -28.87
N LYS A 244 3.80 6.93 -27.70
CA LYS A 244 4.65 6.45 -26.61
C LYS A 244 3.94 5.30 -25.88
N TYR A 245 4.72 4.37 -25.36
CA TYR A 245 4.24 3.22 -24.59
C TYR A 245 4.86 3.24 -23.21
N HIS A 246 4.04 2.99 -22.19
CA HIS A 246 4.47 2.90 -20.80
C HIS A 246 3.99 1.59 -20.21
N PHE A 247 4.74 1.03 -19.26
CA PHE A 247 4.33 -0.15 -18.52
C PHE A 247 3.54 0.27 -17.27
N MET A 248 2.42 -0.39 -16.98
CA MET A 248 1.54 -0.03 -15.86
C MET A 248 1.80 -0.88 -14.60
N GLY A 249 2.96 -0.70 -13.99
CA GLY A 249 3.48 -1.59 -12.94
C GLY A 249 2.74 -1.69 -11.59
N TRP A 250 1.53 -1.13 -11.43
CA TRP A 250 0.86 -1.00 -10.13
C TRP A 250 -0.40 -1.85 -9.96
N SER A 251 -0.53 -2.95 -10.71
CA SER A 251 -1.64 -3.91 -10.56
C SER A 251 -1.68 -4.55 -9.16
N VAL A 252 -2.87 -4.80 -8.63
CA VAL A 252 -3.07 -5.47 -7.33
C VAL A 252 -3.02 -6.99 -7.44
N HIS A 253 -1.85 -7.55 -7.75
CA HIS A 253 -1.66 -9.00 -7.72
C HIS A 253 -1.35 -9.51 -6.31
N LEU A 254 -1.77 -10.73 -6.03
CA LEU A 254 -1.52 -11.48 -4.81
C LEU A 254 -0.23 -12.29 -4.98
N PRO A 255 0.90 -11.91 -4.33
CA PRO A 255 2.15 -12.66 -4.45
C PRO A 255 1.97 -14.13 -4.07
N LEU A 256 2.64 -15.03 -4.80
CA LEU A 256 2.55 -16.49 -4.62
C LEU A 256 1.17 -17.10 -4.89
N TYR A 257 0.21 -16.36 -5.47
CA TYR A 257 -1.12 -16.88 -5.80
C TYR A 257 -1.08 -17.92 -6.94
N ASN A 258 -0.21 -17.71 -7.92
CA ASN A 258 0.08 -18.67 -8.98
C ASN A 258 1.58 -18.65 -9.35
N GLU A 259 2.01 -19.50 -10.27
CA GLU A 259 3.41 -19.62 -10.69
C GLU A 259 3.97 -18.31 -11.26
N ALA A 260 3.20 -17.62 -12.11
CA ALA A 260 3.60 -16.34 -12.70
C ALA A 260 3.81 -15.23 -11.64
N LEU A 261 3.10 -15.33 -10.51
CA LEU A 261 3.18 -14.41 -9.38
C LEU A 261 4.14 -14.88 -8.28
N SER A 262 4.97 -15.90 -8.55
CA SER A 262 5.92 -16.49 -7.60
C SER A 262 7.39 -16.06 -7.78
N THR A 263 7.63 -15.04 -8.61
CA THR A 263 8.97 -14.50 -8.85
C THR A 263 9.54 -13.75 -7.64
N GLU A 264 10.86 -13.59 -7.58
CA GLU A 264 11.55 -12.83 -6.53
C GLU A 264 11.01 -11.39 -6.40
N TYR A 265 10.61 -10.79 -7.53
CA TYR A 265 10.00 -9.47 -7.53
C TYR A 265 8.80 -9.38 -6.59
N PHE A 266 7.91 -10.38 -6.60
CA PHE A 266 6.72 -10.40 -5.77
C PHE A 266 6.98 -10.81 -4.32
N LYS A 267 8.00 -11.66 -4.07
CA LYS A 267 8.40 -12.04 -2.70
C LYS A 267 8.74 -10.81 -1.86
N ASN A 268 9.44 -9.85 -2.47
CA ASN A 268 9.82 -8.60 -1.83
C ASN A 268 8.63 -7.73 -1.39
N GLY A 269 7.48 -7.87 -2.05
CA GLY A 269 6.25 -7.16 -1.70
C GLY A 269 5.25 -7.99 -0.90
N LEU A 270 5.57 -9.25 -0.58
CA LEU A 270 4.61 -10.21 -0.03
C LEU A 270 4.06 -9.77 1.33
N ILE A 271 4.95 -9.51 2.29
CA ILE A 271 4.54 -9.18 3.66
C ILE A 271 3.73 -7.87 3.67
N HIS A 272 4.18 -6.86 2.93
CA HIS A 272 3.44 -5.61 2.76
C HIS A 272 2.04 -5.85 2.19
N ARG A 273 1.91 -6.67 1.15
CA ARG A 273 0.61 -7.00 0.53
C ARG A 273 -0.32 -7.74 1.50
N MET A 274 0.22 -8.70 2.25
CA MET A 274 -0.56 -9.47 3.23
C MET A 274 -1.14 -8.56 4.31
N VAL A 275 -0.34 -7.63 4.84
CA VAL A 275 -0.79 -6.65 5.86
C VAL A 275 -1.90 -5.76 5.31
N LEU A 276 -1.73 -5.22 4.11
CA LEU A 276 -2.73 -4.33 3.53
C LEU A 276 -4.07 -5.04 3.29
N LEU A 277 -4.03 -6.30 2.85
CA LEU A 277 -5.23 -7.04 2.51
C LEU A 277 -5.86 -7.77 3.70
N SER A 278 -5.12 -8.08 4.76
CA SER A 278 -5.67 -8.77 5.94
C SER A 278 -6.80 -8.00 6.60
N LYS A 279 -6.84 -6.67 6.45
CA LYS A 279 -7.91 -5.82 7.00
C LYS A 279 -9.30 -6.13 6.44
N PHE A 280 -9.40 -6.65 5.22
CA PHE A 280 -10.67 -6.82 4.52
C PHE A 280 -11.17 -8.25 4.63
N LYS A 281 -12.41 -8.42 5.05
CA LYS A 281 -13.05 -9.74 5.16
C LYS A 281 -13.44 -10.23 3.78
N ASN A 282 -12.65 -11.14 3.21
CA ASN A 282 -12.93 -11.71 1.91
C ASN A 282 -12.41 -13.15 1.81
N HIS A 283 -13.29 -14.09 1.43
CA HIS A 283 -12.98 -15.51 1.42
C HIS A 283 -11.73 -15.88 0.59
N ASN A 284 -11.55 -15.28 -0.59
CA ASN A 284 -10.39 -15.55 -1.45
C ASN A 284 -9.10 -14.98 -0.85
N ILE A 285 -9.18 -13.83 -0.18
CA ILE A 285 -8.05 -13.25 0.56
C ILE A 285 -7.68 -14.16 1.74
N ASP A 286 -8.65 -14.66 2.50
CA ASP A 286 -8.40 -15.56 3.63
C ASP A 286 -7.74 -16.86 3.17
N ILE A 287 -8.22 -17.46 2.07
CA ILE A 287 -7.60 -18.65 1.46
C ILE A 287 -6.15 -18.34 1.09
N TRP A 288 -5.91 -17.22 0.41
CA TRP A 288 -4.57 -16.82 -0.01
C TRP A 288 -3.66 -16.59 1.19
N ILE A 289 -4.08 -15.80 2.18
CA ILE A 289 -3.31 -15.52 3.41
C ILE A 289 -2.97 -16.82 4.13
N ASN A 290 -3.94 -17.72 4.33
CA ASN A 290 -3.71 -19.00 5.01
C ASN A 290 -2.72 -19.89 4.24
N SER A 291 -2.82 -19.91 2.91
CA SER A 291 -1.88 -20.66 2.06
C SER A 291 -0.45 -20.11 2.17
N VAL A 292 -0.29 -18.80 2.30
CA VAL A 292 1.01 -18.15 2.46
C VAL A 292 1.54 -18.32 3.87
N LEU A 293 0.71 -18.17 4.92
CA LEU A 293 1.11 -18.39 6.30
C LEU A 293 1.64 -19.81 6.52
N LYS A 294 1.05 -20.82 5.85
CA LYS A 294 1.59 -22.18 5.86
C LYS A 294 3.03 -22.26 5.31
N LYS A 295 3.35 -21.49 4.26
CA LYS A 295 4.71 -21.39 3.69
C LYS A 295 5.64 -20.58 4.61
N LEU A 296 5.12 -19.58 5.32
CA LEU A 296 5.90 -18.76 6.25
C LEU A 296 6.19 -19.45 7.59
N LYS A 297 5.58 -20.62 7.84
CA LYS A 297 5.79 -21.40 9.06
C LYS A 297 7.24 -21.84 9.25
N ASP A 298 8.01 -21.97 8.18
CA ASP A 298 9.45 -22.31 8.26
C ASP A 298 10.29 -21.18 8.88
N PHE A 299 9.76 -19.95 8.95
CA PHE A 299 10.39 -18.83 9.66
C PHE A 299 9.97 -18.72 11.12
N GLN A 300 9.02 -19.55 11.55
CA GLN A 300 8.59 -19.65 12.94
C GLN A 300 9.60 -20.49 13.72
N PHE A 301 10.16 -19.93 14.79
CA PHE A 301 11.13 -20.65 15.64
C PHE A 301 10.66 -20.81 17.10
N ASP A 302 9.51 -20.23 17.43
CA ASP A 302 8.80 -20.37 18.70
C ASP A 302 7.28 -20.33 18.45
N GLU A 303 6.44 -20.66 19.43
CA GLU A 303 4.98 -20.76 19.31
C GLU A 303 4.34 -19.49 18.72
N TYR A 304 4.92 -18.31 18.93
CA TYR A 304 4.42 -17.04 18.40
C TYR A 304 5.49 -16.14 17.74
N LEU A 305 6.76 -16.57 17.68
CA LEU A 305 7.87 -15.76 17.16
C LEU A 305 8.31 -16.18 15.76
N TYR A 306 8.54 -15.18 14.92
CA TYR A 306 8.96 -15.34 13.53
C TYR A 306 10.27 -14.58 13.29
N CYS A 307 11.10 -15.07 12.37
CA CYS A 307 12.30 -14.38 11.91
C CYS A 307 12.46 -14.55 10.39
N PHE A 308 11.91 -13.61 9.63
CA PHE A 308 12.01 -13.60 8.17
C PHE A 308 13.44 -13.30 7.67
N SER A 309 13.75 -13.79 6.48
CA SER A 309 14.96 -13.39 5.75
C SER A 309 14.81 -11.97 5.17
N ASN A 310 15.92 -11.39 4.70
CA ASN A 310 15.92 -10.04 4.11
C ASN A 310 15.05 -9.94 2.85
N GLU A 311 14.80 -11.05 2.16
CA GLU A 311 13.98 -11.09 0.94
C GLU A 311 12.50 -10.78 1.21
N TYR A 312 12.02 -11.05 2.44
CA TYR A 312 10.64 -10.77 2.85
C TYR A 312 10.50 -9.44 3.60
N LEU A 313 11.63 -8.87 4.02
CA LEU A 313 11.72 -7.58 4.70
C LEU A 313 12.76 -6.68 4.01
N PRO A 314 12.62 -6.37 2.71
CA PRO A 314 13.59 -5.54 2.02
C PRO A 314 13.53 -4.10 2.53
N GLU A 315 14.70 -3.46 2.56
CA GLU A 315 14.85 -2.01 2.76
C GLU A 315 15.85 -1.51 1.71
N ILE A 316 15.32 -1.06 0.57
CA ILE A 316 16.09 -0.70 -0.62
C ILE A 316 15.86 0.78 -0.92
N ARG A 317 16.92 1.58 -0.74
CA ARG A 317 16.91 3.01 -1.08
C ARG A 317 16.54 3.24 -2.53
N ASN A 318 15.83 4.32 -2.79
CA ASN A 318 15.37 4.71 -4.13
C ASN A 318 14.61 3.58 -4.84
N SER A 319 13.71 2.94 -4.09
CA SER A 319 12.76 1.98 -4.62
C SER A 319 11.31 2.34 -4.26
N TYR A 320 10.37 1.69 -4.94
CA TYR A 320 8.95 1.94 -4.72
C TYR A 320 8.47 1.36 -3.38
N TYR A 321 8.01 2.23 -2.49
CA TYR A 321 7.39 1.86 -1.22
C TYR A 321 6.21 0.91 -1.42
N MET A 322 5.35 1.20 -2.41
CA MET A 322 4.19 0.38 -2.77
C MET A 322 4.53 -1.05 -3.23
N ASN A 323 5.78 -1.29 -3.64
CA ASN A 323 6.24 -2.64 -3.96
C ASN A 323 6.83 -3.38 -2.75
N GLY A 324 6.60 -2.85 -1.53
CA GLY A 324 7.08 -3.40 -0.27
C GLY A 324 8.58 -3.23 -0.06
N ARG A 325 9.25 -2.34 -0.80
CA ARG A 325 10.72 -2.20 -0.78
C ARG A 325 11.26 -1.35 0.37
N HIS A 326 10.36 -0.73 1.13
CA HIS A 326 10.66 0.09 2.32
C HIS A 326 9.85 -0.39 3.52
N THR A 327 9.97 -1.66 3.90
CA THR A 327 9.17 -2.27 4.98
C THR A 327 9.83 -2.19 6.36
N SER A 328 10.95 -1.49 6.54
CA SER A 328 11.53 -1.30 7.88
C SER A 328 10.61 -0.48 8.78
N LEU A 329 10.45 -0.90 10.02
CA LEU A 329 9.79 -0.14 11.09
C LEU A 329 10.82 0.40 12.08
N ASN A 330 12.02 0.66 11.57
CA ASN A 330 13.14 1.22 12.32
C ASN A 330 13.65 0.33 13.46
N GLU A 331 13.40 -0.98 13.42
CA GLU A 331 14.11 -1.90 14.31
C GLU A 331 15.56 -2.07 13.87
N ASN A 332 16.44 -2.39 14.84
CA ASN A 332 17.83 -2.68 14.53
C ASN A 332 17.96 -4.09 13.92
N ARG A 333 17.66 -4.21 12.62
CA ARG A 333 17.78 -5.46 11.84
C ARG A 333 19.20 -6.03 11.77
N ARG A 334 20.24 -5.32 12.23
CA ARG A 334 21.60 -5.88 12.38
C ARG A 334 21.68 -6.85 13.56
N LYS A 335 20.80 -6.71 14.55
CA LYS A 335 20.64 -7.66 15.64
C LYS A 335 19.54 -8.65 15.29
N LYS A 336 19.74 -9.94 15.59
CA LYS A 336 18.74 -11.00 15.36
C LYS A 336 17.37 -10.66 15.99
N ILE A 337 17.39 -10.07 17.18
CA ILE A 337 16.17 -9.66 17.89
C ILE A 337 15.36 -8.61 17.11
N GLY A 338 16.01 -7.65 16.43
CA GLY A 338 15.29 -6.63 15.65
C GLY A 338 14.53 -7.23 14.47
N LYS A 339 15.14 -8.18 13.74
CA LYS A 339 14.43 -8.93 12.69
C LYS A 339 13.28 -9.77 13.24
N THR A 340 13.48 -10.37 14.40
CA THR A 340 12.45 -11.17 15.09
C THR A 340 11.24 -10.31 15.44
N ILE A 341 11.48 -9.14 16.03
CA ILE A 341 10.43 -8.19 16.42
C ILE A 341 9.61 -7.76 15.20
N GLU A 342 10.24 -7.27 14.12
CA GLU A 342 9.46 -6.82 12.95
C GLU A 342 8.73 -7.95 12.24
N SER A 343 9.36 -9.12 12.08
CA SER A 343 8.71 -10.29 11.47
C SER A 343 7.48 -10.72 12.27
N THR A 344 7.62 -10.76 13.60
CA THR A 344 6.54 -11.11 14.52
C THR A 344 5.44 -10.05 14.53
N TYR A 345 5.80 -8.77 14.46
CA TYR A 345 4.85 -7.67 14.34
C TYR A 345 4.02 -7.77 13.07
N TYR A 346 4.63 -8.08 11.93
CA TYR A 346 3.87 -8.28 10.70
C TYR A 346 2.91 -9.47 10.77
N ILE A 347 3.33 -10.58 11.37
CA ILE A 347 2.44 -11.72 11.61
C ILE A 347 1.31 -11.36 12.57
N HIS A 348 1.56 -10.53 13.58
CA HIS A 348 0.52 -9.98 14.44
C HIS A 348 -0.53 -9.22 13.62
N LEU A 349 -0.12 -8.24 12.79
CA LEU A 349 -1.06 -7.50 11.94
C LEU A 349 -1.86 -8.38 10.97
N ILE A 350 -1.24 -9.42 10.42
CA ILE A 350 -1.90 -10.34 9.50
C ILE A 350 -2.92 -11.22 10.25
N SER A 351 -2.59 -11.61 11.49
CA SER A 351 -3.43 -12.52 12.29
C SER A 351 -4.55 -11.81 13.03
N ASP A 352 -4.39 -10.54 13.41
CA ASP A 352 -5.39 -9.84 14.23
C ASP A 352 -6.71 -9.61 13.50
N TYR A 353 -6.68 -9.56 12.17
CA TYR A 353 -7.86 -9.41 11.33
C TYR A 353 -8.46 -10.75 10.84
N ASN A 354 -7.84 -11.90 11.19
CA ASN A 354 -8.23 -13.27 10.81
C ASN A 354 -8.50 -14.19 12.03
#